data_AF-A0A0F8YXG2-F1
#
_entry.id   AF-A0A0F8YXG2-F1
#
_cell.length_a   1.000
_cell.length_b   1.000
_cell.length_c   1.000
_cell.angle_alpha   90.00
_cell.angle_beta   90.00
_cell.angle_gamma   90.00
#
_symmetry.space_group_name_H-M   'P 1'
#
loop_
_entity.id
_entity.type
_entity.pdbx_description
1 polymer ?
#
loop_
_entity_poly.entity_id
_entity_poly.type
_entity_poly.pdbx_seq_one_letter_code
_entity_poly.pdbx_strand_id
1 'polypeptide(L)'
;MNSAVYQKAYAQTESGKKARRKAVKKYRQNHPGKIRTKQTKLLVKYRLKYPEKEKAHTAVYRAVHSGNMRPSVFCESCGLPVITQAHHADYSRVLSVDWLCQTCHTKIHVS
;
A
#
# COMPACT_ATOMS: atom_id res chain seq x y z
N MET A 1 -34.28 25.90 13.85
CA MET A 1 -33.44 24.81 13.31
C MET A 1 -32.12 24.77 14.08
N ASN A 2 -31.73 23.61 14.61
CA ASN A 2 -30.50 23.51 15.40
C ASN A 2 -29.28 23.74 14.50
N SER A 3 -28.29 24.52 14.97
CA SER A 3 -27.13 24.97 14.19
C SER A 3 -26.39 23.81 13.51
N ALA A 4 -26.25 22.68 14.19
CA ALA A 4 -25.61 21.48 13.64
C ALA A 4 -26.33 20.88 12.41
N VAL A 5 -27.66 20.99 12.34
CA VAL A 5 -28.46 20.49 11.22
C VAL A 5 -28.27 21.39 10.00
N TYR A 6 -28.28 22.72 10.22
CA TYR A 6 -28.00 23.70 9.17
C TYR A 6 -26.58 23.53 8.59
N GLN A 7 -25.57 23.35 9.44
CA GLN A 7 -24.19 23.12 9.00
C GLN A 7 -24.06 21.83 8.17
N LYS A 8 -24.75 20.75 8.56
CA LYS A 8 -24.77 19.49 7.78
C LYS A 8 -25.45 19.67 6.42
N ALA A 9 -26.55 20.41 6.35
CA ALA A 9 -27.25 20.68 5.10
C ALA A 9 -26.38 21.54 4.16
N TYR A 10 -25.79 22.63 4.68
CA TYR A 10 -24.88 23.49 3.93
C TYR A 10 -23.67 22.71 3.38
N ALA A 11 -23.05 21.84 4.18
CA ALA A 11 -21.90 21.04 3.76
C ALA A 11 -22.18 20.12 2.54
N GLN A 12 -23.44 19.75 2.31
CA GLN A 12 -23.87 18.90 1.19
C GLN A 12 -24.17 19.66 -0.10
N THR A 13 -24.39 20.98 -0.01
CA THR A 13 -24.56 21.84 -1.19
C THR A 13 -23.29 21.93 -2.01
N GLU A 14 -23.40 22.30 -3.29
CA GLU A 14 -22.23 22.52 -4.14
C GLU A 14 -21.34 23.66 -3.63
N SER A 15 -21.94 24.72 -3.09
CA SER A 15 -21.20 25.83 -2.48
C SER A 15 -20.42 25.36 -1.24
N GLY A 16 -21.03 24.58 -0.36
CA GLY A 16 -20.37 23.98 0.80
C GLY A 16 -19.24 23.02 0.42
N LYS A 17 -19.45 22.16 -0.59
CA LYS A 17 -18.40 21.28 -1.14
C LYS A 17 -17.25 22.10 -1.73
N LYS A 18 -17.53 23.17 -2.48
CA LYS A 18 -16.53 24.07 -3.06
C LYS A 18 -15.72 24.79 -1.98
N ALA A 19 -16.38 25.31 -0.94
CA ALA A 19 -15.72 25.93 0.21
C ALA A 19 -14.80 24.94 0.94
N ARG A 20 -15.28 23.71 1.19
CA ARG A 20 -14.46 22.64 1.77
C ARG A 20 -13.25 22.30 0.91
N ARG A 21 -13.41 22.14 -0.41
CA ARG A 21 -12.29 21.88 -1.34
C ARG A 21 -11.25 23.00 -1.29
N LYS A 22 -11.68 24.27 -1.28
CA LYS A 22 -10.78 25.44 -1.16
C LYS A 22 -10.03 25.45 0.17
N ALA A 23 -10.72 25.19 1.27
CA ALA A 23 -10.11 25.10 2.60
C ALA A 23 -9.09 23.96 2.70
N VAL A 24 -9.45 22.77 2.21
CA VAL A 24 -8.52 21.62 2.13
C VAL A 24 -7.31 21.99 1.28
N LYS A 25 -7.49 22.50 0.06
CA LYS A 25 -6.38 22.92 -0.82
C LYS A 25 -5.44 23.91 -0.12
N LYS A 26 -5.98 24.95 0.51
CA LYS A 26 -5.20 25.95 1.26
C LYS A 26 -4.42 25.31 2.42
N TYR A 27 -5.07 24.42 3.18
CA TYR A 27 -4.42 23.68 4.25
C TYR A 27 -3.26 22.83 3.74
N ARG A 28 -3.46 22.14 2.62
CA ARG A 28 -2.43 21.30 1.98
C ARG A 28 -1.22 22.12 1.52
N GLN A 29 -1.46 23.26 0.90
CA GLN A 29 -0.41 24.16 0.40
C GLN A 29 0.41 24.78 1.54
N ASN A 30 -0.24 25.15 2.64
CA ASN A 30 0.41 25.82 3.76
C ASN A 30 1.07 24.84 4.76
N HIS A 31 0.82 23.54 4.64
CA HIS A 31 1.39 22.51 5.51
C HIS A 31 1.99 21.35 4.71
N PRO A 32 2.93 21.61 3.77
CA PRO A 32 3.62 20.56 3.05
C PRO A 32 4.35 19.68 4.08
N GLY A 33 4.05 18.38 4.09
CA GLY A 33 4.62 17.42 5.05
C GLY A 33 3.73 17.07 6.26
N LYS A 34 2.75 17.90 6.65
CA LYS A 34 1.75 17.50 7.67
C LYS A 34 0.65 16.59 7.12
N ILE A 35 0.48 16.55 5.80
CA ILE A 35 -0.36 15.53 5.12
C ILE A 35 0.36 14.19 4.97
N ARG A 36 1.44 13.94 5.73
CA ARG A 36 1.88 12.56 5.92
C ARG A 36 0.86 11.89 6.84
N THR A 37 -0.02 11.09 6.25
CA THR A 37 -0.93 10.24 7.01
C THR A 37 -0.10 9.39 7.97
N LYS A 38 -0.71 8.96 9.08
CA LYS A 38 -0.06 8.03 10.03
C LYS A 38 0.54 6.83 9.28
N GLN A 39 -0.18 6.33 8.28
CA GLN A 39 0.25 5.24 7.40
C GLN A 39 1.54 5.58 6.63
N THR A 40 1.64 6.75 5.99
CA THR A 40 2.88 7.16 5.30
C THR A 40 4.08 7.22 6.25
N LYS A 41 3.89 7.71 7.48
CA LYS A 41 4.99 7.76 8.48
C LYS A 41 5.43 6.36 8.88
N LEU A 42 4.50 5.42 9.08
CA LEU A 42 4.80 4.03 9.41
C LEU A 42 5.54 3.33 8.28
N LEU A 43 5.10 3.53 7.03
CA LEU A 43 5.78 2.98 5.84
C LEU A 43 7.22 3.49 5.72
N VAL A 44 7.45 4.80 5.90
CA VAL A 44 8.81 5.37 5.88
C VAL A 44 9.67 4.76 6.97
N LYS A 45 9.16 4.64 8.21
CA LYS A 45 9.89 4.01 9.31
C LYS A 45 10.21 2.54 9.02
N TYR A 46 9.26 1.79 8.46
CA TYR A 46 9.46 0.39 8.11
C TYR A 46 10.56 0.22 7.06
N ARG A 47 10.55 1.04 6.00
CA ARG A 47 11.59 1.03 4.96
C ARG A 47 12.98 1.36 5.49
N LEU A 48 13.06 2.33 6.40
CA LEU A 48 14.33 2.68 7.05
C LEU A 48 14.81 1.57 8.00
N LYS A 49 13.89 0.85 8.64
CA LYS A 49 14.21 -0.24 9.58
C LYS A 49 14.60 -1.54 8.87
N TYR A 50 14.03 -1.82 7.70
CA TYR A 50 14.22 -3.06 6.95
C TYR A 50 14.58 -2.78 5.48
N PRO A 51 15.74 -2.15 5.22
CA PRO A 51 16.17 -1.79 3.86
C PRO A 51 16.35 -3.02 2.95
N GLU A 52 16.74 -4.17 3.51
CA GLU A 52 16.88 -5.45 2.80
C GLU A 52 15.55 -5.93 2.23
N LYS A 53 14.45 -5.78 2.99
CA LYS A 53 13.11 -6.16 2.54
C LYS A 53 12.62 -5.26 1.42
N GLU A 54 12.81 -3.95 1.55
CA GLU A 54 12.46 -2.99 0.49
C GLU A 54 13.25 -3.27 -0.79
N LYS A 55 14.54 -3.60 -0.67
CA LYS A 55 15.39 -3.96 -1.80
C LYS A 55 14.88 -5.23 -2.50
N ALA A 56 14.57 -6.27 -1.75
CA ALA A 56 14.04 -7.52 -2.28
C ALA A 56 12.69 -7.32 -3.00
N HIS A 57 11.75 -6.62 -2.38
CA HIS A 57 10.46 -6.30 -3.00
C HIS A 57 10.62 -5.46 -4.28
N THR A 58 11.49 -4.45 -4.25
CA THR A 58 11.75 -3.60 -5.42
C THR A 58 12.40 -4.39 -6.56
N ALA A 59 13.31 -5.32 -6.26
CA ALA A 59 13.97 -6.15 -7.26
C ALA A 59 12.96 -7.04 -7.99
N VAL A 60 12.10 -7.76 -7.26
CA VAL A 60 11.04 -8.60 -7.84
C VAL A 60 10.08 -7.76 -8.68
N TYR A 61 9.62 -6.62 -8.14
CA TYR A 61 8.72 -5.73 -8.87
C TYR A 61 9.32 -5.28 -10.20
N ARG A 62 10.59 -4.86 -10.21
CA ARG A 62 11.30 -4.45 -11.42
C ARG A 62 11.44 -5.61 -12.40
N ALA A 63 11.83 -6.79 -11.93
CA ALA A 63 12.01 -7.97 -12.78
C ALA A 63 10.69 -8.42 -13.42
N VAL A 64 9.58 -8.38 -12.67
CA VAL A 64 8.25 -8.68 -13.20
C VAL A 64 7.82 -7.63 -14.22
N HIS A 65 7.98 -6.35 -13.88
CA HIS A 65 7.56 -5.26 -14.76
C HIS A 65 8.37 -5.21 -16.06
N SER A 66 9.67 -5.52 -16.01
CA SER A 66 10.53 -5.58 -17.19
C SER A 66 10.40 -6.90 -17.96
N GLY A 67 9.61 -7.86 -17.48
CA GLY A 67 9.44 -9.18 -18.10
C GLY A 67 10.58 -10.17 -17.88
N ASN A 68 11.61 -9.82 -17.08
CA ASN A 68 12.73 -10.69 -16.74
C ASN A 68 12.36 -11.79 -15.73
N MET A 69 11.21 -11.64 -15.08
CA MET A 69 10.62 -12.61 -14.17
C MET A 69 9.12 -12.68 -14.45
N ARG A 70 8.52 -13.85 -14.38
CA ARG A 70 7.07 -14.02 -14.56
C ARG A 70 6.49 -14.65 -13.28
N PRO A 71 5.46 -14.04 -12.67
CA PRO A 71 4.75 -14.66 -11.58
C PRO A 71 4.18 -16.01 -11.99
N SER A 72 4.27 -17.00 -11.10
CA SER A 72 3.58 -18.28 -11.34
C SER A 72 2.06 -18.05 -11.33
N VAL A 73 1.36 -18.70 -12.26
CA VAL A 73 -0.11 -18.74 -12.28
C VAL A 73 -0.69 -19.81 -11.34
N PHE A 74 0.16 -20.63 -10.73
CA PHE A 74 -0.19 -21.62 -9.72
C PHE A 74 0.57 -21.35 -8.41
N CYS A 75 -0.09 -21.55 -7.28
CA CYS A 75 0.57 -21.51 -5.97
C CYS A 75 1.57 -22.67 -5.84
N GLU A 76 2.82 -22.39 -5.50
CA GLU A 76 3.86 -23.43 -5.37
C GLU A 76 3.68 -24.31 -4.12
N SER A 77 2.91 -23.83 -3.13
CA SER A 77 2.60 -24.61 -1.92
C SER A 77 1.36 -25.51 -2.07
N CYS A 78 0.27 -25.02 -2.67
CA CYS A 78 -0.99 -25.76 -2.74
C CYS A 78 -1.42 -26.16 -4.16
N GLY A 79 -0.68 -25.77 -5.19
CA GLY A 79 -0.94 -26.11 -6.60
C GLY A 79 -2.14 -25.43 -7.24
N LEU A 80 -2.92 -24.63 -6.51
CA LEU A 80 -4.14 -24.01 -7.05
C LEU A 80 -3.83 -22.90 -8.08
N PRO A 81 -4.58 -22.80 -9.19
CA PRO A 81 -4.47 -21.71 -10.15
C PRO A 81 -5.05 -20.41 -9.57
N VAL A 82 -4.20 -19.52 -9.10
CA VAL A 82 -4.60 -18.28 -8.41
C VAL A 82 -3.56 -17.18 -8.63
N ILE A 83 -3.96 -15.93 -8.36
CA ILE A 83 -3.00 -14.83 -8.29
C ILE A 83 -2.04 -15.09 -7.13
N THR A 84 -0.77 -15.19 -7.46
CA THR A 84 0.32 -15.43 -6.50
C THR A 84 0.96 -14.14 -6.02
N GLN A 85 1.61 -14.24 -4.88
CA GLN A 85 2.44 -13.21 -4.25
C GLN A 85 3.84 -13.77 -4.09
N ALA A 86 4.83 -12.92 -4.29
CA ALA A 86 6.22 -13.25 -4.04
C ALA A 86 6.48 -13.35 -2.54
N HIS A 87 6.81 -14.55 -2.08
CA HIS A 87 7.31 -14.83 -0.74
C HIS A 87 8.84 -14.89 -0.76
N HIS A 88 9.48 -14.14 0.13
CA HIS A 88 10.93 -14.21 0.34
C HIS A 88 11.22 -15.03 1.60
N ALA A 89 11.74 -16.24 1.45
CA ALA A 89 12.26 -17.03 2.57
C ALA A 89 13.59 -16.43 3.11
N ASP A 90 14.42 -15.90 2.20
CA ASP A 90 15.69 -15.23 2.49
C ASP A 90 15.75 -13.89 1.73
N TYR A 91 15.53 -12.79 2.46
CA TYR A 91 15.54 -11.45 1.88
C TYR A 91 16.91 -10.99 1.35
N SER A 92 18.01 -11.71 1.63
CA SER A 92 19.31 -11.44 1.01
C SER A 92 19.35 -11.87 -0.46
N ARG A 93 18.53 -12.85 -0.85
CA ARG A 93 18.38 -13.36 -2.21
C ARG A 93 17.21 -12.69 -2.90
N VAL A 94 17.43 -11.45 -3.31
CA VAL A 94 16.37 -10.51 -3.74
C VAL A 94 15.45 -11.00 -4.87
N LEU A 95 15.89 -11.91 -5.73
CA LEU A 95 15.09 -12.51 -6.82
C LEU A 95 14.67 -13.96 -6.55
N SER A 96 15.08 -14.55 -5.43
CA SER A 96 14.67 -15.89 -5.01
C SER A 96 13.36 -15.77 -4.24
N VAL A 97 12.25 -16.08 -4.90
CA VAL A 97 10.92 -16.01 -4.32
C VAL A 97 10.12 -17.26 -4.62
N ASP A 98 9.28 -17.62 -3.68
CA ASP A 98 8.23 -18.61 -3.89
C ASP A 98 6.95 -17.88 -4.30
N TRP A 99 6.26 -18.38 -5.31
CA TRP A 99 4.99 -17.81 -5.77
C TRP A 99 3.82 -18.47 -5.05
N LEU A 100 3.29 -17.78 -4.04
CA LEU A 100 2.28 -18.34 -3.13
C LEU A 100 0.95 -17.60 -3.21
N CYS A 101 -0.15 -18.33 -3.04
CA CYS A 101 -1.45 -17.68 -2.83
C CYS A 101 -1.45 -16.93 -1.48
N GLN A 102 -2.33 -15.93 -1.33
CA GLN A 102 -2.45 -15.15 -0.08
C GLN A 102 -2.58 -16.04 1.16
N THR A 103 -3.36 -17.13 1.07
CA THR A 103 -3.59 -18.06 2.19
C THR A 103 -2.30 -18.79 2.59
N CYS A 104 -1.58 -19.38 1.63
CA CYS A 104 -0.31 -20.06 1.92
C CYS A 104 0.76 -19.06 2.38
N HIS A 105 0.85 -17.90 1.73
CA HIS A 105 1.79 -16.85 2.11
C HIS A 105 1.60 -16.39 3.55
N THR A 106 0.36 -16.17 3.98
CA THR A 106 0.06 -15.75 5.36
C THR A 106 0.41 -16.84 6.37
N LYS A 107 0.15 -18.12 6.04
CA LYS A 107 0.47 -19.25 6.94
C LYS A 107 1.97 -19.28 7.31
N ILE A 108 2.86 -18.98 6.36
CA ILE A 108 4.30 -18.98 6.60
C ILE A 108 4.74 -17.87 7.58
N HIS A 109 4.08 -16.71 7.57
CA HIS A 109 4.45 -15.60 8.48
C HIS A 109 3.77 -15.68 9.86
N VAL A 110 2.76 -16.54 10.01
CA VAL A 110 1.98 -16.70 11.25
C VAL A 110 2.48 -17.89 12.07
N SER A 111 3.18 -18.85 11.46
CA SER A 111 3.88 -19.95 12.17
C SER A 111 5.15 -19.48 12.84
#